data_AF-A0A3M1CT36-F1
#
_entry.id   AF-A0A3M1CT36-F1
#
_cell.length_a   1.000
_cell.length_b   1.000
_cell.length_c   1.000
_cell.angle_alpha   90.00
_cell.angle_beta   90.00
_cell.angle_gamma   90.00
#
_symmetry.space_group_name_H-M   'P 1'
#
loop_
_entity.id
_entity.type
_entity.pdbx_description
1 polymer ?
#
loop_
_entity_poly.entity_id
_entity_poly.type
_entity_poly.pdbx_seq_one_letter_code
_entity_poly.pdbx_strand_id
1 'polypeptide(L)'
;MDVVNNADGSPAYQGGDGVADLYSGLGSVAGFVGHSNGGILGTILAATDPYVQTYVLANPGGVYTDIFQKSAEISPIVNAGLAAKGVTVGSPDYYAFMVAAQTVADDADPFNYAPLAAVAGKSILLFKQKGDLVVPNASTDLLSAALGLPQVVPAGNPNGLTMANWPLGIQQSPYPGSGFVHFLEGTHSSFLKPDPYAPPATLVGMDVMTEMQTETAGFLAAGTINITNSTGPLSGLAIVE
;
A
#
# COMPACT_ATOMS: atom_id res chain seq x y z
N MET A 1 6.35 17.59 -13.33
CA MET A 1 5.63 18.89 -13.19
C MET A 1 6.70 19.93 -12.87
N ASP A 2 6.59 21.12 -13.42
CA ASP A 2 7.46 22.27 -13.11
C ASP A 2 6.50 23.39 -12.71
N VAL A 3 6.19 23.44 -11.42
CA VAL A 3 5.24 24.36 -10.81
C VAL A 3 5.91 25.31 -9.82
N VAL A 4 7.19 25.11 -9.51
CA VAL A 4 7.99 26.02 -8.71
C VAL A 4 9.40 26.17 -9.28
N ASN A 5 10.05 27.30 -8.99
CA ASN A 5 11.48 27.39 -9.24
C ASN A 5 12.23 26.58 -8.17
N ASN A 6 13.07 25.63 -8.58
CA ASN A 6 13.77 24.70 -7.69
C ASN A 6 14.82 25.39 -6.79
N ALA A 7 15.25 26.59 -7.15
CA ALA A 7 16.23 27.36 -6.39
C ALA A 7 15.61 28.18 -5.24
N ASP A 8 14.37 28.64 -5.39
CA ASP A 8 13.76 29.58 -4.45
C ASP A 8 12.34 29.21 -3.97
N GLY A 9 11.75 28.14 -4.51
CA GLY A 9 10.42 27.65 -4.15
C GLY A 9 9.26 28.56 -4.58
N SER A 10 9.51 29.55 -5.43
CA SER A 10 8.48 30.49 -5.87
C SER A 10 7.48 29.82 -6.85
N PRO A 11 6.16 30.11 -6.77
CA PRO A 11 5.15 29.51 -7.65
C PRO A 11 5.27 29.94 -9.11
N ALA A 12 5.03 29.01 -10.05
CA ALA A 12 5.22 29.14 -11.50
C ALA A 12 4.33 30.17 -12.25
N TYR A 13 3.63 31.08 -11.56
CA TYR A 13 2.94 32.18 -12.24
C TYR A 13 3.89 33.13 -13.00
N GLN A 14 5.21 33.01 -12.79
CA GLN A 14 6.25 33.71 -13.57
C GLN A 14 7.06 32.79 -14.51
N GLY A 15 6.56 31.58 -14.78
CA GLY A 15 7.29 30.52 -15.47
C GLY A 15 8.12 29.71 -14.46
N GLY A 16 7.89 28.41 -14.42
CA GLY A 16 8.82 27.48 -13.78
C GLY A 16 10.23 27.63 -14.33
N ASP A 17 11.24 27.08 -13.65
CA ASP A 17 12.64 27.23 -14.08
C ASP A 17 13.01 26.37 -15.30
N GLY A 18 12.02 25.67 -15.88
CA GLY A 18 12.20 24.74 -16.99
C GLY A 18 12.77 23.40 -16.53
N VAL A 19 12.88 23.19 -15.22
CA VAL A 19 13.42 22.00 -14.58
C VAL A 19 12.29 21.35 -13.80
N ALA A 20 12.04 20.06 -14.03
CA ALA A 20 10.99 19.35 -13.30
C ALA A 20 11.22 19.49 -11.79
N ASP A 21 10.20 19.82 -10.99
CA ASP A 21 10.34 20.04 -9.53
C ASP A 21 10.89 18.83 -8.78
N LEU A 22 10.76 17.65 -9.40
CA LEU A 22 11.32 16.39 -8.93
C LEU A 22 12.80 16.22 -9.34
N TYR A 23 13.52 17.29 -9.69
CA TYR A 23 14.88 17.21 -10.20
C TYR A 23 15.83 16.62 -9.14
N SER A 24 16.27 15.40 -9.40
CA SER A 24 17.26 14.65 -8.62
C SER A 24 18.71 15.12 -8.87
N GLY A 25 18.91 16.43 -9.04
CA GLY A 25 20.23 17.05 -9.29
C GLY A 25 21.28 16.84 -8.18
N LEU A 26 20.92 16.14 -7.10
CA LEU A 26 21.78 15.82 -5.96
C LEU A 26 22.19 14.35 -5.88
N GLY A 27 21.87 13.51 -6.87
CA GLY A 27 22.19 12.07 -6.82
C GLY A 27 21.35 11.28 -5.82
N SER A 28 20.33 11.90 -5.23
CA SER A 28 19.33 11.26 -4.37
C SER A 28 18.17 10.74 -5.23
N VAL A 29 17.87 9.46 -5.07
CA VAL A 29 16.68 8.82 -5.62
C VAL A 29 15.45 9.43 -4.95
N ALA A 30 14.52 10.01 -5.71
CA ALA A 30 13.25 10.43 -5.17
C ALA A 30 12.48 9.18 -4.71
N GLY A 31 12.13 9.15 -3.42
CA GLY A 31 11.29 8.13 -2.83
C GLY A 31 9.85 8.61 -2.70
N PHE A 32 8.89 7.72 -2.90
CA PHE A 32 7.48 7.96 -2.65
C PHE A 32 6.99 7.11 -1.48
N VAL A 33 6.18 7.70 -0.62
CA VAL A 33 5.50 6.99 0.46
C VAL A 33 4.03 7.36 0.42
N GLY A 34 3.16 6.35 0.35
CA GLY A 34 1.72 6.54 0.32
C GLY A 34 1.02 5.54 1.22
N HIS A 35 0.05 6.01 1.99
CA HIS A 35 -0.80 5.18 2.85
C HIS A 35 -2.22 5.11 2.29
N SER A 36 -2.86 3.93 2.36
CA SER A 36 -4.24 3.73 1.94
C SER A 36 -4.43 4.17 0.47
N ASN A 37 -5.36 5.09 0.20
CA ASN A 37 -5.53 5.71 -1.12
C ASN A 37 -4.24 6.34 -1.67
N GLY A 38 -3.36 6.86 -0.82
CA GLY A 38 -2.03 7.31 -1.25
C GLY A 38 -1.14 6.18 -1.77
N GLY A 39 -1.24 4.97 -1.20
CA GLY A 39 -0.55 3.78 -1.70
C GLY A 39 -1.19 3.24 -2.99
N ILE A 40 -2.52 3.35 -3.11
CA ILE A 40 -3.25 3.07 -4.35
C ILE A 40 -2.73 3.95 -5.49
N LEU A 41 -2.78 5.27 -5.31
CA LEU A 41 -2.29 6.24 -6.30
C LEU A 41 -0.78 6.09 -6.53
N GLY A 42 -0.03 5.70 -5.49
CA GLY A 42 1.40 5.38 -5.58
C GLY A 42 1.72 4.25 -6.57
N THR A 43 0.83 3.28 -6.74
CA THR A 43 0.97 2.23 -7.76
C THR A 43 0.93 2.80 -9.17
N ILE A 44 0.00 3.73 -9.42
CA ILE A 44 -0.14 4.41 -10.72
C ILE A 44 1.10 5.27 -10.98
N LEU A 45 1.57 5.98 -9.95
CA LEU A 45 2.82 6.76 -10.03
C LEU A 45 4.02 5.85 -10.33
N ALA A 46 4.11 4.66 -9.73
CA ALA A 46 5.17 3.68 -10.00
C ALA A 46 5.19 3.20 -11.46
N ALA A 47 4.01 3.10 -12.08
CA ALA A 47 3.89 2.72 -13.48
C ALA A 47 4.21 3.86 -14.46
N THR A 48 4.03 5.11 -14.07
CA THR A 48 3.98 6.25 -15.01
C THR A 48 5.11 7.26 -14.83
N ASP A 49 5.68 7.39 -13.63
CA ASP A 49 6.72 8.37 -13.36
C ASP A 49 8.12 7.79 -13.62
N PRO A 50 8.96 8.45 -14.45
CA PRO A 50 10.30 7.96 -14.76
C PRO A 50 11.34 8.32 -13.69
N TYR A 51 11.04 9.22 -12.75
CA TYR A 51 12.02 9.83 -11.84
C TYR A 51 12.06 9.17 -10.46
N VAL A 52 10.91 8.90 -9.87
CA VAL A 52 10.79 8.20 -8.59
C VAL A 52 11.14 6.72 -8.80
N GLN A 53 12.09 6.18 -8.03
CA GLN A 53 12.52 4.77 -8.17
C GLN A 53 12.13 3.90 -6.98
N THR A 54 11.92 4.49 -5.81
CA THR A 54 11.62 3.74 -4.59
C THR A 54 10.25 4.12 -4.06
N TYR A 55 9.40 3.13 -3.80
CA TYR A 55 8.02 3.31 -3.37
C TYR A 55 7.76 2.48 -2.12
N VAL A 56 7.14 3.12 -1.12
CA VAL A 56 6.54 2.44 0.02
C VAL A 56 5.03 2.65 -0.04
N LEU A 57 4.31 1.55 -0.24
CA LEU A 57 2.86 1.52 -0.38
C LEU A 57 2.27 0.87 0.87
N ALA A 58 1.88 1.69 1.84
CA ALA A 58 1.34 1.22 3.11
C ALA A 58 -0.16 0.95 3.01
N ASN A 59 -0.58 -0.30 3.21
CA ASN A 59 -1.98 -0.75 3.23
C ASN A 59 -2.81 -0.36 1.98
N PRO A 60 -2.29 -0.52 0.74
CA PRO A 60 -3.07 -0.26 -0.46
C PRO A 60 -3.97 -1.45 -0.82
N GLY A 61 -4.82 -1.28 -1.83
CA GLY A 61 -5.57 -2.36 -2.47
C GLY A 61 -5.91 -2.01 -3.91
N GLY A 62 -6.17 -3.02 -4.74
CA GLY A 62 -6.73 -2.82 -6.07
C GLY A 62 -8.22 -3.06 -6.12
N VAL A 63 -8.84 -2.84 -7.29
CA VAL A 63 -10.27 -3.09 -7.51
C VAL A 63 -11.12 -2.21 -6.59
N TYR A 64 -11.30 -0.94 -6.93
CA TYR A 64 -12.04 0.01 -6.08
C TYR A 64 -13.43 -0.48 -5.67
N THR A 65 -14.13 -1.18 -6.56
CA THR A 65 -15.45 -1.72 -6.24
C THR A 65 -15.42 -2.88 -5.26
N ASP A 66 -14.29 -3.59 -5.10
CA ASP A 66 -14.14 -4.55 -4.01
C ASP A 66 -14.07 -3.85 -2.66
N ILE A 67 -13.40 -2.69 -2.59
CA ILE A 67 -13.41 -1.84 -1.39
C ILE A 67 -14.83 -1.35 -1.10
N PHE A 68 -15.57 -0.85 -2.09
CA PHE A 68 -16.94 -0.36 -1.89
C PHE A 68 -17.95 -1.42 -1.44
N GLN A 69 -17.68 -2.70 -1.76
CA GLN A 69 -18.61 -3.79 -1.47
C GLN A 69 -18.21 -4.61 -0.24
N LYS A 70 -16.91 -4.76 0.02
CA LYS A 70 -16.37 -5.71 1.02
C LYS A 70 -15.68 -5.04 2.20
N SER A 71 -15.44 -3.73 2.16
CA SER A 71 -14.88 -2.98 3.29
C SER A 71 -15.86 -2.95 4.46
N ALA A 72 -15.38 -3.22 5.68
CA ALA A 72 -16.22 -3.12 6.88
C ALA A 72 -16.56 -1.65 7.20
N GLU A 73 -15.68 -0.71 6.86
CA GLU A 73 -15.86 0.72 7.14
C GLU A 73 -16.46 1.50 5.96
N ILE A 74 -16.10 1.18 4.71
CA ILE A 74 -16.53 1.94 3.53
C ILE A 74 -17.88 1.45 2.98
N SER A 75 -18.12 0.13 2.94
CA SER A 75 -19.35 -0.41 2.36
C SER A 75 -20.63 0.10 3.02
N PRO A 76 -20.73 0.24 4.37
CA PRO A 76 -21.92 0.82 4.99
C PRO A 76 -22.23 2.25 4.52
N ILE A 77 -21.19 3.06 4.27
CA ILE A 77 -21.34 4.45 3.81
C ILE A 77 -21.87 4.47 2.38
N VAL A 78 -21.29 3.67 1.49
CA VAL A 78 -21.74 3.53 0.10
C VAL A 78 -23.19 3.03 0.05
N ASN A 79 -23.49 1.98 0.83
CA ASN A 79 -24.83 1.39 0.88
C ASN A 79 -25.87 2.37 1.42
N ALA A 80 -25.55 3.17 2.45
CA ALA A 80 -26.43 4.20 2.96
C ALA A 80 -26.71 5.29 1.90
N GLY A 81 -25.68 5.71 1.15
CA GLY A 81 -25.84 6.67 0.05
C GLY A 81 -26.73 6.14 -1.07
N LEU A 82 -26.56 4.88 -1.46
CA LEU A 82 -27.39 4.21 -2.46
C LEU A 82 -28.84 4.02 -1.97
N ALA A 83 -29.02 3.60 -0.72
CA ALA A 83 -30.35 3.44 -0.13
C ALA A 83 -31.12 4.78 -0.09
N ALA A 84 -30.43 5.89 0.17
CA ALA A 84 -31.03 7.24 0.10
C ALA A 84 -31.48 7.63 -1.32
N LYS A 85 -31.03 6.90 -2.35
CA LYS A 85 -31.47 7.04 -3.75
C LYS A 85 -32.43 5.93 -4.20
N GLY A 86 -32.92 5.11 -3.26
CA GLY A 86 -33.83 3.99 -3.55
C GLY A 86 -33.14 2.75 -4.12
N VAL A 87 -31.81 2.69 -4.08
CA VAL A 87 -31.03 1.54 -4.56
C VAL A 87 -30.71 0.62 -3.39
N THR A 88 -31.33 -0.56 -3.36
CA THR A 88 -31.14 -1.55 -2.29
C THR A 88 -29.98 -2.48 -2.61
N VAL A 89 -29.15 -2.81 -1.62
CA VAL A 89 -28.05 -3.79 -1.75
C VAL A 89 -28.57 -5.11 -2.34
N GLY A 90 -27.87 -5.63 -3.34
CA GLY A 90 -28.24 -6.89 -4.02
C GLY A 90 -29.35 -6.77 -5.06
N SER A 91 -29.92 -5.57 -5.28
CA SER A 91 -30.84 -5.32 -6.39
C SER A 91 -30.12 -5.22 -7.74
N PRO A 92 -30.83 -5.37 -8.88
CA PRO A 92 -30.25 -5.11 -10.20
C PRO A 92 -29.61 -3.71 -10.33
N ASP A 93 -30.24 -2.68 -9.77
CA ASP A 93 -29.73 -1.31 -9.80
C ASP A 93 -28.45 -1.15 -8.97
N TYR A 94 -28.32 -1.90 -7.86
CA TYR A 94 -27.09 -1.93 -7.09
C TYR A 94 -25.93 -2.52 -7.89
N TYR A 95 -26.15 -3.66 -8.55
CA TYR A 95 -25.12 -4.26 -9.40
C TYR A 95 -24.81 -3.40 -10.62
N ALA A 96 -25.81 -2.77 -11.24
CA ALA A 96 -25.62 -1.82 -12.32
C ALA A 96 -24.79 -0.61 -11.86
N PHE A 97 -25.05 -0.09 -10.66
CA PHE A 97 -24.23 0.96 -10.06
C PHE A 97 -22.78 0.51 -9.86
N MET A 98 -22.54 -0.69 -9.29
CA MET A 98 -21.17 -1.18 -9.08
C MET A 98 -20.42 -1.37 -10.40
N VAL A 99 -21.07 -1.89 -11.45
CA VAL A 99 -20.48 -1.98 -12.79
C VAL A 99 -20.13 -0.59 -13.33
N ALA A 100 -21.05 0.37 -13.24
CA ALA A 100 -20.80 1.74 -13.68
C ALA A 100 -19.67 2.41 -12.88
N ALA A 101 -19.66 2.22 -11.56
CA ALA A 101 -18.62 2.75 -10.67
C ALA A 101 -17.25 2.18 -11.02
N GLN A 102 -17.12 0.86 -11.22
CA GLN A 102 -15.87 0.26 -11.67
C GLN A 102 -15.48 0.81 -13.04
N THR A 103 -16.41 0.88 -14.00
CA THR A 103 -16.13 1.38 -15.35
C THR A 103 -15.55 2.80 -15.33
N VAL A 104 -16.10 3.69 -14.49
CA VAL A 104 -15.60 5.06 -14.36
C VAL A 104 -14.25 5.11 -13.63
N ALA A 105 -14.04 4.24 -12.63
CA ALA A 105 -12.81 4.20 -11.86
C ALA A 105 -11.69 3.36 -12.50
N ASP A 106 -11.99 2.60 -13.57
CA ASP A 106 -11.09 1.57 -14.12
C ASP A 106 -9.76 2.16 -14.61
N ASP A 107 -9.82 3.33 -15.25
CA ASP A 107 -8.65 4.09 -15.71
C ASP A 107 -7.77 4.59 -14.54
N ALA A 108 -8.31 4.60 -13.32
CA ALA A 108 -7.62 4.96 -12.09
C ALA A 108 -7.41 3.76 -11.16
N ASP A 109 -7.75 2.54 -11.56
CA ASP A 109 -7.59 1.35 -10.72
C ASP A 109 -6.12 0.91 -10.73
N PRO A 110 -5.44 0.84 -9.58
CA PRO A 110 -4.03 0.48 -9.51
C PRO A 110 -3.77 -0.93 -10.06
N PHE A 111 -4.78 -1.82 -10.07
CA PHE A 111 -4.65 -3.16 -10.60
C PHE A 111 -4.27 -3.16 -12.09
N ASN A 112 -4.79 -2.21 -12.87
CA ASN A 112 -4.48 -2.05 -14.30
C ASN A 112 -3.05 -1.56 -14.55
N TYR A 113 -2.45 -0.86 -13.58
CA TYR A 113 -1.09 -0.30 -13.68
C TYR A 113 -0.03 -1.18 -13.01
N ALA A 114 -0.42 -2.07 -12.11
CA ALA A 114 0.51 -2.91 -11.36
C ALA A 114 1.48 -3.72 -12.24
N PRO A 115 1.05 -4.36 -13.35
CA PRO A 115 2.00 -5.04 -14.25
C PRO A 115 3.01 -4.09 -14.91
N LEU A 116 2.61 -2.86 -15.21
CA LEU A 116 3.50 -1.83 -15.77
C LEU A 116 4.52 -1.36 -14.72
N ALA A 117 4.08 -1.13 -13.49
CA ALA A 117 4.97 -0.81 -12.38
C ALA A 117 5.98 -1.94 -12.10
N ALA A 118 5.55 -3.21 -12.20
CA ALA A 118 6.42 -4.37 -11.99
C ALA A 118 7.57 -4.45 -13.02
N VAL A 119 7.29 -4.17 -14.29
CA VAL A 119 8.33 -4.21 -15.35
C VAL A 119 9.15 -2.93 -15.47
N ALA A 120 8.72 -1.83 -14.84
CA ALA A 120 9.43 -0.56 -14.84
C ALA A 120 10.70 -0.55 -13.97
N GLY A 121 11.01 -1.66 -13.28
CA GLY A 121 12.23 -1.81 -12.49
C GLY A 121 12.27 -0.97 -11.21
N LYS A 122 11.09 -0.59 -10.69
CA LYS A 122 10.95 0.17 -9.45
C LYS A 122 11.22 -0.72 -8.22
N SER A 123 11.78 -0.14 -7.17
CA SER A 123 11.88 -0.76 -5.84
C SER A 123 10.61 -0.48 -5.07
N ILE A 124 9.82 -1.52 -4.78
CA ILE A 124 8.50 -1.39 -4.15
C ILE A 124 8.46 -2.22 -2.87
N LEU A 125 8.20 -1.55 -1.74
CA LEU A 125 7.81 -2.17 -0.49
C LEU A 125 6.32 -1.93 -0.27
N LEU A 126 5.55 -3.00 -0.08
CA LEU A 126 4.13 -2.92 0.23
C LEU A 126 3.86 -3.44 1.65
N PHE A 127 2.98 -2.77 2.40
CA PHE A 127 2.49 -3.28 3.68
C PHE A 127 1.06 -3.79 3.54
N LYS A 128 0.81 -4.98 4.09
CA LYS A 128 -0.53 -5.55 4.28
C LYS A 128 -0.78 -5.68 5.78
N GLN A 129 -1.94 -5.23 6.24
CA GLN A 129 -2.37 -5.44 7.63
C GLN A 129 -3.43 -6.53 7.70
N LYS A 130 -3.26 -7.53 8.56
CA LYS A 130 -4.27 -8.58 8.77
C LYS A 130 -5.56 -7.99 9.31
N GLY A 131 -6.69 -8.40 8.73
CA GLY A 131 -8.01 -7.98 9.20
C GLY A 131 -8.25 -6.47 8.99
N ASP A 132 -7.61 -5.89 7.99
CA ASP A 132 -7.81 -4.48 7.63
C ASP A 132 -9.29 -4.20 7.32
N LEU A 133 -9.88 -3.29 8.12
CA LEU A 133 -11.30 -2.97 8.08
C LEU A 133 -11.66 -1.98 6.97
N VAL A 134 -10.67 -1.28 6.40
CA VAL A 134 -10.86 -0.27 5.36
C VAL A 134 -10.58 -0.87 4.00
N VAL A 135 -9.41 -1.47 3.80
CA VAL A 135 -9.01 -2.10 2.54
C VAL A 135 -9.05 -3.62 2.72
N PRO A 136 -10.01 -4.32 2.12
CA PRO A 136 -10.12 -5.77 2.28
C PRO A 136 -8.82 -6.49 1.88
N ASN A 137 -8.37 -7.46 2.67
CA ASN A 137 -7.10 -8.14 2.42
C ASN A 137 -6.99 -8.78 1.04
N ALA A 138 -8.08 -9.32 0.50
CA ALA A 138 -8.12 -9.83 -0.88
C ALA A 138 -7.76 -8.75 -1.92
N SER A 139 -8.12 -7.49 -1.69
CA SER A 139 -7.78 -6.37 -2.58
C SER A 139 -6.27 -6.06 -2.53
N THR A 140 -5.68 -6.10 -1.34
CA THR A 140 -4.22 -5.96 -1.16
C THR A 140 -3.47 -7.13 -1.75
N ASP A 141 -3.98 -8.36 -1.62
CA ASP A 141 -3.37 -9.57 -2.18
C ASP A 141 -3.38 -9.55 -3.71
N LEU A 142 -4.52 -9.21 -4.33
CA LEU A 142 -4.61 -9.04 -5.78
C LEU A 142 -3.60 -8.02 -6.30
N LEU A 143 -3.49 -6.87 -5.63
CA LEU A 143 -2.52 -5.83 -6.00
C LEU A 143 -1.07 -6.31 -5.82
N SER A 144 -0.75 -6.97 -4.70
CA SER A 144 0.59 -7.48 -4.41
C SER A 144 1.03 -8.53 -5.45
N ALA A 145 0.11 -9.41 -5.85
CA ALA A 145 0.35 -10.40 -6.88
C ALA A 145 0.54 -9.75 -8.26
N ALA A 146 -0.29 -8.76 -8.61
CA ALA A 146 -0.17 -8.03 -9.89
C ALA A 146 1.12 -7.21 -9.99
N LEU A 147 1.64 -6.72 -8.85
CA LEU A 147 2.93 -6.05 -8.74
C LEU A 147 4.12 -7.03 -8.78
N GLY A 148 3.87 -8.34 -8.79
CA GLY A 148 4.94 -9.34 -8.81
C GLY A 148 5.70 -9.47 -7.48
N LEU A 149 5.11 -9.06 -6.35
CA LEU A 149 5.80 -8.99 -5.07
C LEU A 149 5.84 -10.36 -4.38
N PRO A 150 7.02 -10.91 -4.03
CA PRO A 150 7.09 -12.00 -3.06
C PRO A 150 6.72 -11.49 -1.66
N GLN A 151 6.26 -12.38 -0.79
CA GLN A 151 6.11 -12.05 0.63
C GLN A 151 7.48 -12.10 1.30
N VAL A 152 7.84 -11.06 2.06
CA VAL A 152 9.02 -11.04 2.91
C VAL A 152 8.61 -11.35 4.35
N VAL A 153 9.34 -12.26 5.00
CA VAL A 153 9.10 -12.68 6.39
C VAL A 153 10.38 -12.57 7.24
N PRO A 154 10.28 -12.49 8.58
CA PRO A 154 11.45 -12.40 9.44
C PRO A 154 12.40 -13.60 9.29
N ALA A 155 13.71 -13.35 9.39
CA ALA A 155 14.75 -14.38 9.38
C ALA A 155 14.49 -15.49 10.40
N GLY A 156 14.75 -16.74 10.00
CA GLY A 156 14.83 -17.87 10.93
C GLY A 156 13.48 -18.43 11.36
N ASN A 157 12.37 -18.00 10.74
CA ASN A 157 11.02 -18.46 11.04
C ASN A 157 10.76 -18.54 12.56
N PRO A 158 10.87 -17.42 13.30
CA PRO A 158 10.86 -17.40 14.76
C PRO A 158 9.56 -17.97 15.36
N ASN A 159 8.51 -18.13 14.53
CA ASN A 159 7.18 -18.58 14.91
C ASN A 159 6.86 -20.02 14.44
N GLY A 160 7.81 -20.75 13.84
CA GLY A 160 7.61 -22.16 13.43
C GLY A 160 6.50 -22.35 12.37
N LEU A 161 6.25 -21.31 11.58
CA LEU A 161 5.13 -21.22 10.67
C LEU A 161 5.39 -22.07 9.43
N THR A 162 4.40 -22.84 9.00
CA THR A 162 4.47 -23.48 7.68
C THR A 162 4.47 -22.37 6.64
N MET A 163 5.50 -22.32 5.78
CA MET A 163 5.58 -21.34 4.69
C MET A 163 4.33 -21.48 3.84
N ALA A 164 3.37 -20.58 4.02
CA ALA A 164 2.10 -20.63 3.32
C ALA A 164 2.27 -20.28 1.83
N ASN A 165 1.29 -20.69 1.05
CA ASN A 165 1.31 -20.78 -0.40
C ASN A 165 1.14 -19.41 -1.10
N TRP A 166 1.94 -18.39 -0.76
CA TRP A 166 1.96 -17.20 -1.60
C TRP A 166 2.45 -17.60 -3.01
N PRO A 167 1.68 -17.34 -4.08
CA PRO A 167 1.97 -17.88 -5.41
C PRO A 167 3.31 -17.40 -5.99
N LEU A 168 3.82 -16.26 -5.52
CA LEU A 168 5.11 -15.71 -5.95
C LEU A 168 6.28 -16.06 -5.00
N GLY A 169 6.02 -16.96 -4.04
CA GLY A 169 7.03 -17.45 -3.10
C GLY A 169 7.27 -16.53 -1.90
N ILE A 170 8.04 -17.06 -0.95
CA ILE A 170 8.42 -16.36 0.28
C ILE A 170 9.92 -16.07 0.28
N GLN A 171 10.31 -14.89 0.76
CA GLN A 171 11.69 -14.45 0.95
C GLN A 171 11.94 -14.15 2.43
N GLN A 172 13.19 -14.33 2.87
CA GLN A 172 13.60 -14.03 4.24
C GLN A 172 14.21 -12.62 4.31
N SER A 173 13.81 -11.83 5.30
CA SER A 173 14.50 -10.61 5.70
C SER A 173 15.92 -10.95 6.19
N PRO A 174 16.96 -10.13 5.93
CA PRO A 174 16.92 -8.96 5.07
C PRO A 174 16.82 -9.34 3.59
N TYR A 175 15.89 -8.70 2.85
CA TYR A 175 15.66 -9.01 1.43
C TYR A 175 15.91 -7.80 0.54
N PRO A 176 16.92 -7.83 -0.35
CA PRO A 176 17.14 -6.75 -1.32
C PRO A 176 16.11 -6.83 -2.45
N GLY A 177 15.50 -5.69 -2.79
CA GLY A 177 14.51 -5.60 -3.86
C GLY A 177 13.07 -5.52 -3.39
N SER A 178 12.13 -5.68 -4.32
CA SER A 178 10.70 -5.43 -4.11
C SER A 178 10.00 -6.60 -3.42
N GLY A 179 9.09 -6.31 -2.51
CA GLY A 179 8.32 -7.34 -1.79
C GLY A 179 7.22 -6.71 -0.93
N PHE A 180 6.42 -7.55 -0.30
CA PHE A 180 5.44 -7.08 0.68
C PHE A 180 5.63 -7.72 2.06
N VAL A 181 5.29 -6.97 3.10
CA VAL A 181 5.31 -7.42 4.50
C VAL A 181 3.89 -7.48 5.03
N HIS A 182 3.55 -8.59 5.66
CA HIS A 182 2.24 -8.82 6.26
C HIS A 182 2.31 -8.64 7.78
N PHE A 183 1.67 -7.59 8.27
CA PHE A 183 1.52 -7.32 9.70
C PHE A 183 0.30 -8.06 10.23
N LEU A 184 0.41 -8.61 11.44
CA LEU A 184 -0.65 -9.42 12.06
C LEU A 184 -1.38 -8.73 13.18
N GLU A 185 -0.80 -7.64 13.64
CA GLU A 185 -1.32 -6.78 14.68
C GLU A 185 -1.34 -5.35 14.17
N GLY A 186 -2.29 -4.60 14.70
CA GLY A 186 -2.55 -3.21 14.36
C GLY A 186 -3.81 -3.04 13.50
N THR A 187 -3.99 -1.82 13.01
CA THR A 187 -5.15 -1.37 12.24
C THR A 187 -4.74 -0.85 10.87
N HIS A 188 -5.72 -0.47 10.05
CA HIS A 188 -5.46 0.23 8.79
C HIS A 188 -4.58 1.47 8.98
N SER A 189 -4.66 2.14 10.13
CA SER A 189 -3.95 3.40 10.40
C SER A 189 -2.62 3.24 11.15
N SER A 190 -2.17 2.01 11.44
CA SER A 190 -0.93 1.76 12.20
C SER A 190 0.28 2.45 11.59
N PHE A 191 0.30 2.63 10.26
CA PHE A 191 1.37 3.33 9.57
C PHE A 191 1.48 4.80 10.01
N LEU A 192 0.37 5.47 10.32
CA LEU A 192 0.31 6.91 10.58
C LEU A 192 0.27 7.27 12.06
N LYS A 193 -0.29 6.39 12.89
CA LYS A 193 -0.48 6.65 14.31
C LYS A 193 -0.38 5.37 15.13
N PRO A 194 -0.03 5.48 16.42
CA PRO A 194 -0.12 4.35 17.34
C PRO A 194 -1.55 3.79 17.38
N ASP A 195 -1.65 2.47 17.46
CA ASP A 195 -2.94 1.80 17.60
C ASP A 195 -3.51 2.01 19.01
N PRO A 196 -4.85 2.08 19.14
CA PRO A 196 -5.47 2.11 20.44
C PRO A 196 -5.16 0.79 21.18
N TYR A 197 -4.81 0.91 22.46
CA TYR A 197 -4.57 -0.25 23.31
C TYR A 197 -5.83 -1.12 23.43
N ALA A 198 -5.70 -2.43 23.16
CA ALA A 198 -6.79 -3.40 23.19
C ALA A 198 -6.39 -4.67 24.00
N PRO A 199 -6.89 -4.85 25.24
CA PRO A 199 -6.65 -6.06 26.03
C PRO A 199 -7.22 -7.32 25.33
N PRO A 200 -6.57 -8.51 25.46
CA PRO A 200 -5.41 -8.84 26.30
C PRO A 200 -4.05 -8.59 25.63
N ALA A 201 -4.01 -7.96 24.46
CA ALA A 201 -2.78 -7.79 23.70
C ALA A 201 -1.85 -6.78 24.38
N THR A 202 -0.61 -7.21 24.63
CA THR A 202 0.45 -6.41 25.27
C THR A 202 1.20 -5.50 24.29
N LEU A 203 0.89 -5.57 22.98
CA LEU A 203 1.70 -5.00 21.89
C LEU A 203 0.87 -4.20 20.86
N VAL A 204 -0.20 -3.54 21.31
CA VAL A 204 -0.98 -2.63 20.47
C VAL A 204 -0.89 -1.22 21.04
N GLY A 205 -0.12 -0.41 20.32
CA GLY A 205 0.37 0.91 20.70
C GLY A 205 1.28 1.45 19.60
N MET A 206 2.47 1.91 19.96
CA MET A 206 3.44 2.51 19.02
C MET A 206 4.29 1.46 18.29
N ASP A 207 4.21 0.18 18.66
CA ASP A 207 5.14 -0.86 18.23
C ASP A 207 5.00 -1.19 16.74
N VAL A 208 3.77 -1.46 16.27
CA VAL A 208 3.46 -1.71 14.84
C VAL A 208 3.85 -0.49 14.00
N MET A 209 3.50 0.71 14.47
CA MET A 209 3.85 1.97 13.79
C MET A 209 5.38 2.11 13.67
N THR A 210 6.11 1.84 14.75
CA THR A 210 7.57 1.95 14.79
C THR A 210 8.19 0.96 13.82
N GLU A 211 7.72 -0.29 13.76
CA GLU A 211 8.21 -1.29 12.82
C GLU A 211 7.96 -0.85 11.37
N MET A 212 6.72 -0.50 11.01
CA MET A 212 6.38 -0.04 9.65
C MET A 212 7.21 1.19 9.23
N GLN A 213 7.40 2.16 10.13
CA GLN A 213 8.20 3.36 9.85
C GLN A 213 9.71 3.04 9.77
N THR A 214 10.20 2.10 10.57
CA THR A 214 11.60 1.64 10.51
C THR A 214 11.88 0.90 9.21
N GLU A 215 10.99 -0.01 8.81
CA GLU A 215 11.06 -0.69 7.51
C GLU A 215 11.01 0.30 6.34
N THR A 216 10.14 1.31 6.41
CA THR A 216 10.03 2.39 5.43
C THR A 216 11.35 3.15 5.29
N ALA A 217 11.91 3.63 6.41
CA ALA A 217 13.15 4.39 6.40
C ALA A 217 14.33 3.55 5.89
N GLY A 218 14.41 2.28 6.32
CA GLY A 218 15.43 1.35 5.87
C GLY A 218 15.34 1.05 4.38
N PHE A 219 14.12 0.83 3.87
CA PHE A 219 13.88 0.55 2.46
C PHE A 219 14.19 1.75 1.56
N LEU A 220 13.78 2.95 1.96
CA LEU A 220 14.10 4.19 1.24
C LEU A 220 15.61 4.45 1.18
N ALA A 221 16.34 4.12 2.25
CA ALA A 221 17.79 4.33 2.32
C ALA A 221 18.61 3.27 1.55
N ALA A 222 18.17 2.00 1.57
CA ALA A 222 19.00 0.87 1.15
C ALA A 222 18.35 -0.06 0.11
N GLY A 223 17.10 0.17 -0.29
CA GLY A 223 16.36 -0.71 -1.19
C GLY A 223 16.21 -2.15 -0.67
N THR A 224 16.28 -2.32 0.65
CA THR A 224 16.31 -3.61 1.34
C THR A 224 15.21 -3.65 2.39
N ILE A 225 14.37 -4.68 2.33
CA ILE A 225 13.29 -4.93 3.28
C ILE A 225 13.90 -5.60 4.51
N ASN A 226 13.93 -4.87 5.62
CA ASN A 226 14.56 -5.26 6.87
C ASN A 226 13.52 -5.34 7.98
N ILE A 227 12.95 -6.52 8.15
CA ILE A 227 12.04 -6.84 9.25
C ILE A 227 12.86 -7.11 10.51
N THR A 228 12.67 -6.30 11.55
CA THR A 228 13.44 -6.36 12.81
C THR A 228 12.64 -6.95 13.96
N ASN A 229 11.31 -6.77 13.97
CA ASN A 229 10.41 -7.11 15.09
C ASN A 229 10.93 -6.61 16.44
N SER A 230 11.66 -5.50 16.44
CA SER A 230 12.42 -5.03 17.61
C SER A 230 11.53 -4.50 18.73
N THR A 231 10.27 -4.18 18.41
CA THR A 231 9.26 -3.61 19.33
C THR A 231 8.14 -4.58 19.67
N GLY A 232 8.10 -5.79 19.11
CA GLY A 232 6.95 -6.69 19.21
C GLY A 232 5.77 -6.15 18.43
N PRO A 233 5.64 -6.52 17.15
CA PRO A 233 4.62 -7.52 16.85
C PRO A 233 5.12 -8.50 15.79
N LEU A 234 4.36 -9.58 15.64
CA LEU A 234 4.58 -10.66 14.72
C LEU A 234 4.40 -10.20 13.25
N SER A 235 5.25 -9.33 12.70
CA SER A 235 5.25 -9.17 11.24
C SER A 235 5.65 -10.53 10.61
N GLY A 236 4.87 -11.01 9.64
CA GLY A 236 5.21 -12.19 8.86
C GLY A 236 4.61 -13.53 9.27
N LEU A 237 3.31 -13.63 9.60
CA LEU A 237 2.62 -14.88 9.24
C LEU A 237 2.53 -14.93 7.72
N ALA A 238 3.01 -16.05 7.16
CA ALA A 238 2.65 -16.42 5.81
C ALA A 238 1.11 -16.47 5.73
N ILE A 239 0.52 -15.87 4.69
CA ILE A 239 -0.94 -15.78 4.57
C ILE A 239 -1.51 -17.20 4.51
N VAL A 240 -2.28 -17.61 5.54
CA VAL A 240 -3.25 -18.70 5.43
C VAL A 240 -4.63 -18.06 5.56
N GLU A 241 -5.08 -17.43 4.47
CA GLU A 241 -6.47 -17.06 4.26
C GLU A 241 -6.90 -17.57 2.87
#